data_AF-A0A2N4Z0A8-F1
#
_entry.id   AF-A0A2N4Z0A8-F1
#
_cell.length_a   1.000
_cell.length_b   1.000
_cell.length_c   1.000
_cell.angle_alpha   90.00
_cell.angle_beta   90.00
_cell.angle_gamma   90.00
#
_symmetry.space_group_name_H-M   'P 1'
#
loop_
_entity.id
_entity.type
_entity.pdbx_description
1 polymer ?
#
loop_
_entity_poly.entity_id
_entity_poly.type
_entity_poly.pdbx_seq_one_letter_code
_entity_poly.pdbx_strand_id
1 'polypeptide(L)' 'MTLSAAPRISCEVIDTRADRARIFNLQRYSLNDGQGIRTVVFFKGCPHTCPWCANPESISPRIQTLRRESKCLR' A
#
# COMPACT_ATOMS: atom_id res chain seq x y z
N MET A 1 14.13 2.93 -31.88
CA MET A 1 13.44 1.62 -31.94
C MET A 1 13.83 0.88 -30.67
N THR A 2 13.01 0.61 -29.66
CA THR A 2 11.57 0.71 -29.44
C THR A 2 11.34 1.35 -28.06
N LEU A 3 10.52 2.40 -28.04
CA LEU A 3 9.96 2.99 -26.83
C LEU A 3 9.05 1.95 -26.16
N SER A 4 9.49 1.27 -25.10
CA SER A 4 8.53 0.63 -24.22
C SER A 4 7.96 1.72 -23.33
N ALA A 5 6.90 2.35 -23.80
CA ALA A 5 6.03 3.16 -22.96
C ALA A 5 5.55 2.26 -21.81
N ALA A 6 6.18 2.40 -20.63
CA ALA A 6 5.63 1.86 -19.41
C ALA A 6 4.21 2.42 -19.31
N PRO A 7 3.17 1.58 -19.16
CA PRO A 7 1.81 2.08 -19.13
C PRO A 7 1.72 3.09 -17.99
N ARG A 8 1.31 4.33 -18.30
CA ARG A 8 0.94 5.28 -17.26
C ARG A 8 -0.11 4.57 -16.42
N ILE A 9 0.20 4.38 -15.13
CA ILE A 9 -0.76 3.89 -14.15
C ILE A 9 -1.86 4.95 -14.10
N SER A 10 -2.89 4.77 -14.94
CA SER A 10 -4.06 5.63 -14.92
C SER A 10 -4.79 5.34 -13.62
N CYS A 11 -4.96 6.38 -12.80
CA CYS A 11 -5.67 6.31 -11.52
C CYS A 11 -7.15 5.90 -11.66
N GLU A 12 -7.68 5.82 -12.88
CA GLU A 12 -9.12 5.72 -13.14
C GLU A 12 -9.62 4.30 -13.46
N VAL A 13 -8.74 3.31 -13.69
CA VAL A 13 -9.19 1.95 -14.05
C VAL A 13 -8.80 0.96 -12.95
N ILE A 14 -9.76 0.62 -12.10
CA ILE A 14 -9.68 -0.54 -11.21
C ILE A 14 -9.95 -1.77 -12.09
N ASP A 15 -8.92 -2.26 -12.79
CA ASP A 15 -8.99 -3.59 -13.41
C ASP A 15 -9.02 -4.61 -12.25
N THR A 16 -10.23 -5.04 -11.87
CA THR A 16 -10.45 -6.05 -10.83
C THR A 16 -10.09 -7.43 -11.36
N ARG A 17 -8.83 -7.62 -11.76
CA ARG A 17 -8.30 -8.97 -11.91
C ARG A 17 -8.17 -9.57 -10.52
N ALA A 18 -8.68 -10.78 -10.35
CA ALA A 18 -8.66 -11.50 -9.08
C ALA A 18 -7.22 -11.76 -8.53
N ASP A 19 -6.19 -11.56 -9.35
CA ASP A 19 -4.78 -11.75 -9.02
C ASP A 19 -4.07 -10.49 -8.49
N ARG A 20 -4.77 -9.34 -8.40
CA ARG A 20 -4.16 -8.06 -8.01
C ARG A 20 -4.77 -7.49 -6.74
N ALA A 21 -3.90 -7.07 -5.83
CA ALA A 21 -4.29 -6.42 -4.58
C ALA A 21 -3.54 -5.09 -4.37
N ARG A 22 -4.18 -4.16 -3.66
CA ARG A 22 -3.59 -2.86 -3.32
C ARG A 22 -2.95 -2.92 -1.95
N ILE A 23 -1.72 -2.43 -1.86
CA ILE A 23 -0.95 -2.34 -0.61
C ILE A 23 -0.52 -0.90 -0.38
N PHE A 24 -0.36 -0.50 0.88
CA PHE A 24 0.13 0.83 1.25
C PHE A 24 1.51 0.82 1.92
N ASN A 25 1.95 -0.34 2.40
CA ASN A 25 3.27 -0.50 2.99
C ASN A 25 3.77 -1.95 2.84
N LEU A 26 5.09 -2.09 2.76
CA LEU A 26 5.78 -3.38 2.80
C LEU A 26 6.89 -3.28 3.84
N GLN A 27 6.71 -3.94 4.98
CA GLN A 27 7.67 -3.93 6.06
C GLN A 27 8.49 -5.21 6.02
N ARG A 28 9.78 -5.08 5.73
CA ARG A 28 10.74 -6.18 5.80
C ARG A 28 11.30 -6.26 7.22
N TYR A 29 11.69 -7.46 7.65
CA TYR A 29 12.30 -7.70 8.96
C TYR A 29 11.45 -7.26 10.16
N SER A 30 10.13 -7.52 10.13
CA SER A 30 9.32 -7.36 11.34
C SER A 30 9.61 -8.47 12.33
N LEU A 31 9.80 -8.08 13.59
CA LEU A 31 9.99 -8.96 14.75
C LEU A 31 8.75 -9.01 15.66
N ASN A 32 7.80 -8.08 15.46
CA ASN A 32 6.70 -7.84 16.38
C ASN A 32 5.35 -8.37 15.84
N ASP A 33 5.26 -8.62 14.53
CA ASP A 33 4.02 -9.04 13.86
C ASP A 33 3.87 -10.56 13.76
N GLY A 34 4.49 -11.30 14.68
CA GLY A 34 4.47 -12.76 14.76
C GLY A 34 5.81 -13.37 15.14
N GLN A 35 5.86 -14.70 15.26
CA GLN A 35 7.08 -15.40 15.64
C GLN A 35 8.14 -15.37 14.52
N GLY A 36 9.37 -15.02 14.87
CA GLY A 36 10.52 -15.00 13.96
C GLY A 36 10.60 -13.72 13.11
N ILE A 37 11.44 -13.73 12.09
CA ILE A 37 11.62 -12.61 11.17
C ILE A 37 10.59 -12.70 10.06
N ARG A 38 9.75 -11.66 9.91
CA ARG A 38 8.65 -11.64 8.93
C ARG A 38 8.78 -10.48 7.93
N THR A 39 8.27 -10.71 6.72
CA THR A 39 7.92 -9.62 5.81
C THR A 39 6.41 -9.43 5.87
N VAL A 40 5.98 -8.26 6.30
CA VAL A 40 4.57 -7.92 6.50
C VAL A 40 4.10 -7.08 5.31
N VAL A 41 3.00 -7.51 4.71
CA VAL A 41 2.34 -6.85 3.58
C VAL A 41 1.08 -6.16 4.11
N PHE A 42 1.05 -4.83 4.05
CA PHE A 42 -0.10 -4.06 4.53
C PHE A 42 -1.05 -3.71 3.39
N PHE A 43 -2.23 -4.31 3.38
CA PHE A 43 -3.25 -4.13 2.35
C PHE A 43 -4.11 -2.88 2.57
N LYS A 44 -4.64 -2.34 1.46
CA LYS A 44 -5.68 -1.32 1.45
C LYS A 44 -7.07 -1.98 1.44
N GLY A 45 -8.02 -1.34 2.10
CA GLY A 45 -9.38 -1.81 2.31
C GLY A 45 -9.54 -2.51 3.66
N CYS A 46 -10.07 -1.80 4.65
CA CYS A 46 -10.53 -2.37 5.91
C CYS A 46 -11.99 -1.96 6.12
N PRO A 47 -12.93 -2.91 6.33
CA PRO A 47 -14.35 -2.58 6.48
C PRO A 47 -14.68 -1.96 7.84
N HIS A 48 -13.72 -1.91 8.76
CA HIS A 48 -13.92 -1.40 10.12
C HIS A 48 -13.41 0.05 10.28
N THR A 49 -14.04 0.78 11.20
CA THR A 49 -13.69 2.16 11.56
C THR A 49 -13.41 2.27 13.06
N CYS A 50 -12.43 1.50 13.54
CA CYS A 50 -12.07 1.47 14.95
C CYS A 50 -11.64 2.86 15.45
N PRO A 51 -12.07 3.31 16.66
CA PRO A 51 -11.70 4.63 17.19
C PRO A 51 -10.19 4.86 17.34
N TRP A 52 -9.44 3.78 17.56
CA TRP A 52 -7.97 3.80 17.70
C TRP A 52 -7.31 2.88 16.67
N CYS A 53 -7.70 3.03 15.40
CA CYS A 53 -7.06 2.28 14.32
C CYS A 53 -5.57 2.61 14.26
N ALA A 54 -4.71 1.60 14.42
CA ALA A 54 -3.26 1.76 14.29
C ALA A 54 -2.81 2.02 12.85
N ASN A 55 -3.67 1.74 11.86
CA ASN A 55 -3.39 1.88 10.43
C ASN A 55 -4.57 2.56 9.71
N PRO A 56 -4.88 3.83 10.00
CA PRO A 56 -6.02 4.52 9.39
C PRO A 56 -5.92 4.59 7.85
N GLU A 57 -4.70 4.56 7.31
CA GLU A 57 -4.45 4.52 5.87
C GLU A 57 -4.96 3.22 5.21
N SER A 58 -5.17 2.14 5.97
CA SER A 58 -5.70 0.89 5.42
C SER A 58 -7.21 0.96 5.14
N ILE A 59 -7.94 1.91 5.72
CA ILE A 59 -9.41 1.94 5.65
C ILE A 59 -9.90 2.16 4.22
N SER A 60 -9.41 3.21 3.56
CA SER A 60 -9.82 3.52 2.19
C SER A 60 -9.22 2.53 1.19
N PRO A 61 -10.00 1.91 0.29
CA PRO A 61 -9.47 1.06 -0.77
C PRO A 61 -8.87 1.86 -1.94
N ARG A 62 -8.96 3.20 -1.92
CA ARG A 62 -8.48 4.07 -2.98
C ARG A 62 -6.97 4.28 -2.89
N ILE A 63 -6.36 4.58 -4.04
CA ILE A 63 -4.98 5.04 -4.09
C ILE A 63 -4.90 6.41 -3.42
N GLN A 64 -3.93 6.58 -2.54
CA GLN A 64 -3.71 7.81 -1.79
C GLN A 64 -2.22 8.14 -1.78
N THR A 65 -1.89 9.42 -1.96
CA THR A 65 -0.52 9.92 -1.86
C THR A 65 -0.18 10.14 -0.40
N LEU A 66 0.87 9.49 0.10
CA LEU A 66 1.38 9.68 1.44
C LEU A 66 2.72 10.44 1.38
N ARG A 67 2.77 11.62 2.01
CA ARG A 67 4.01 12.39 2.14
C ARG A 67 4.68 12.05 3.45
N ARG A 68 5.94 11.60 3.40
CA ARG A 68 6.80 11.42 4.58
C ARG A 68 7.84 12.51 4.58
N GLU A 69 7.62 13.54 5.38
CA GLU A 69 8.49 14.72 5.42
C GLU A 69 9.95 14.36 5.74
N SER A 70 10.17 13.37 6.60
CA SER A 70 11.50 12.84 6.93
C SER A 70 12.24 12.21 5.76
N LYS A 71 11.57 11.92 4.64
CA LYS A 71 12.15 11.35 3.42
C LYS A 71 12.17 12.32 2.25
N CYS A 72 11.67 13.55 2.43
CA CYS A 72 11.73 14.57 1.40
C CYS A 72 13.16 15.09 1.26
N LEU A 73 13.63 15.24 0.02
CA LEU A 73 14.88 15.96 -0.25
C LEU A 73 14.64 17.46 0.02
N ARG A 74 15.64 18.13 0.59
CA ARG A 74 15.63 19.59 0.74
C ARG A 74 15.92 20.27 -0.58
#